data_AF-A0A7H0II57-F1
#
_entry.id   AF-A0A7H0II57-F1
#
_cell.length_a   1.000
_cell.length_b   1.000
_cell.length_c   1.000
_cell.angle_alpha   90.00
_cell.angle_beta   90.00
_cell.angle_gamma   90.00
#
_symmetry.space_group_name_H-M   'P 1'
#
loop_
_entity.id
_entity.type
_entity.pdbx_description
1 polymer ?
#
loop_
_entity_poly.entity_id
_entity_poly.type
_entity_poly.pdbx_seq_one_letter_code
_entity_poly.pdbx_strand_id
1 'polypeptide(L)'
;MERSGVDVEGAGGVRGAGDAGGVSSARGVGDAPGAGGVGSASGVGRPSGAGGAAPSYRTMTAFTEADEERRRGVRRMKLTATGLLLFVAVVYVLAKWADHQGADAWAGYVAAAAEAGMVGALADWFAVTALFRHPMGLPIPHTAIIPTKKDALGVSLGEFVGENFLSEDVVRQRLRSVGIGSRLGAWLAEPQNTDRVTAELATALRGALAVLRDSDVQAVVGEAITRRADAQEIAPGIGKMLEKVVADGGHRRAVDLVVTRAHDWLIAHSDSVMDAVEGGAPGWTPRFVDKRIGERVYKELLRFVTEMRDMPSHPARGALDRFLTDFAADLQSDTDTRARVERLKTEVLGRGEVQDLIASAWTAVRSMIVAAAEDERSELRLRVRAALLSLGARMAAEPSVQGKVDGWVEGAAVHVVTTYRKEITSLITDTVAGWDAEHTTRKIEAHIGRDLQFIRINGTVVGALAGVLIYTVSRAVGG
;
A
#
# COMPACT_ATOMS: atom_id res chain seq x y z
N MET A 1 -41.32 4.65 -29.32
CA MET A 1 -42.61 5.32 -29.54
C MET A 1 -42.72 6.36 -28.44
N GLU A 2 -42.71 7.61 -28.89
CA GLU A 2 -42.99 8.88 -28.22
C GLU A 2 -42.22 9.40 -26.99
N ARG A 3 -41.82 10.65 -27.19
CA ARG A 3 -41.18 11.64 -26.33
C ARG A 3 -42.23 12.31 -25.45
N SER A 4 -41.82 12.90 -24.33
CA SER A 4 -42.24 14.26 -24.00
C SER A 4 -41.26 14.89 -23.02
N GLY A 5 -40.62 15.98 -23.44
CA GLY A 5 -39.95 16.92 -22.57
C GLY A 5 -40.94 17.93 -21.99
N VAL A 6 -40.45 18.73 -21.05
CA VAL A 6 -40.94 20.09 -20.78
C VAL A 6 -39.73 20.93 -20.36
N ASP A 7 -39.29 21.78 -21.29
CA ASP A 7 -38.54 23.00 -21.01
C ASP A 7 -39.49 24.08 -20.48
N VAL A 8 -39.07 24.86 -19.49
CA VAL A 8 -39.60 26.21 -19.26
C VAL A 8 -38.44 27.16 -19.04
N GLU A 9 -38.25 28.01 -20.04
CA GLU A 9 -37.43 29.20 -20.09
C GLU A 9 -38.27 30.40 -19.58
N GLY A 10 -37.68 31.37 -18.90
CA GLY A 10 -38.42 32.56 -18.44
C GLY A 10 -37.60 33.56 -17.63
N ALA A 11 -37.00 34.50 -18.35
CA ALA A 11 -36.10 35.56 -17.92
C ALA A 11 -36.68 36.63 -16.98
N GLY A 12 -35.77 37.35 -16.30
CA GLY A 12 -36.05 38.65 -15.67
C GLY A 12 -34.82 39.27 -15.00
N GLY A 13 -34.11 40.16 -15.70
CA GLY A 13 -33.05 41.02 -15.13
C GLY A 13 -33.58 41.99 -14.06
N VAL A 14 -32.71 42.62 -13.26
CA VAL A 14 -32.26 44.01 -13.47
C VAL A 14 -31.13 44.37 -12.48
N ARG A 15 -30.07 44.96 -13.05
CA ARG A 15 -29.15 46.05 -12.60
C ARG A 15 -29.04 46.44 -11.11
N GLY A 16 -27.81 46.78 -10.70
CA GLY A 16 -27.59 47.86 -9.74
C GLY A 16 -26.19 47.88 -9.12
N ALA A 17 -25.34 48.78 -9.60
CA ALA A 17 -23.97 49.02 -9.17
C ALA A 17 -23.86 49.79 -7.83
N GLY A 18 -22.64 49.81 -7.27
CA GLY A 18 -22.11 51.04 -6.67
C GLY A 18 -21.83 51.04 -5.16
N ASP A 19 -20.53 50.90 -4.85
CA ASP A 19 -19.70 52.02 -4.35
C ASP A 19 -19.10 51.94 -2.93
N ALA A 20 -17.81 52.35 -2.94
CA ALA A 20 -16.98 53.02 -1.95
C ALA A 20 -17.04 52.68 -0.45
N GLY A 21 -15.88 52.21 0.05
CA GLY A 21 -14.89 53.11 0.68
C GLY A 21 -15.07 53.43 2.16
N GLY A 22 -14.00 53.33 2.95
CA GLY A 22 -13.97 53.94 4.28
C GLY A 22 -12.91 53.44 5.25
N VAL A 23 -11.70 53.97 5.08
CA VAL A 23 -10.51 53.90 5.95
C VAL A 23 -10.78 54.38 7.39
N SER A 24 -10.12 53.79 8.39
CA SER A 24 -9.59 54.57 9.54
C SER A 24 -8.46 53.86 10.31
N SER A 25 -7.24 54.42 10.13
CA SER A 25 -6.28 54.87 11.17
C SER A 25 -6.00 53.94 12.38
N ALA A 26 -4.83 53.32 12.51
CA ALA A 26 -3.52 53.90 12.88
C ALA A 26 -3.41 54.46 14.32
N ARG A 27 -2.50 53.86 15.10
CA ARG A 27 -1.45 54.54 15.90
C ARG A 27 -0.52 53.51 16.54
N GLY A 28 0.79 53.71 16.35
CA GLY A 28 1.85 52.86 16.90
C GLY A 28 2.69 53.56 17.95
N VAL A 29 3.99 53.27 17.87
CA VAL A 29 5.17 53.88 18.51
C VAL A 29 5.70 53.15 19.75
N GLY A 30 7.01 52.84 19.72
CA GLY A 30 7.83 52.96 20.93
C GLY A 30 9.00 52.00 21.11
N ASP A 31 10.09 52.24 20.38
CA ASP A 31 11.49 52.24 20.85
C ASP A 31 12.22 50.99 21.40
N ALA A 32 13.28 50.63 20.68
CA ALA A 32 14.59 50.26 21.24
C ALA A 32 15.40 51.57 21.50
N PRO A 33 16.48 51.60 22.31
CA PRO A 33 17.80 51.09 21.85
C PRO A 33 18.76 50.62 22.99
N GLY A 34 19.95 50.11 22.62
CA GLY A 34 21.12 50.18 23.53
C GLY A 34 22.10 49.01 23.47
N ALA A 35 23.34 49.31 23.07
CA ALA A 35 24.44 48.41 22.77
C ALA A 35 25.29 47.95 23.98
N GLY A 36 26.15 46.95 23.77
CA GLY A 36 27.32 46.68 24.61
C GLY A 36 27.86 45.25 24.51
N GLY A 37 28.86 45.01 23.66
CA GLY A 37 29.54 43.71 23.55
C GLY A 37 30.69 43.54 24.54
N VAL A 38 31.24 42.31 24.62
CA VAL A 38 32.67 41.91 24.59
C VAL A 38 32.68 40.37 24.51
N GLY A 39 33.63 39.81 23.77
CA GLY A 39 33.58 38.45 23.22
C GLY A 39 34.13 37.33 24.10
N SER A 40 34.06 36.11 23.56
CA SER A 40 35.17 35.17 23.54
C SER A 40 34.89 34.04 22.56
N ALA A 41 35.88 33.81 21.71
CA ALA A 41 35.95 32.74 20.74
C ALA A 41 36.06 31.38 21.45
N SER A 42 35.39 30.36 20.91
CA SER A 42 35.84 28.96 20.90
C SER A 42 34.94 28.20 19.94
N GLY A 43 35.55 27.71 18.85
CA GLY A 43 34.84 27.08 17.75
C GLY A 43 34.46 25.63 18.04
N VAL A 44 33.34 25.22 17.46
CA VAL A 44 33.10 23.85 16.98
C VAL A 44 32.29 23.98 15.69
N GLY A 45 32.83 23.43 14.59
CA GLY A 45 32.27 23.56 13.25
C GLY A 45 30.86 22.97 13.13
N ARG A 46 29.97 23.73 12.49
CA ARG A 46 28.71 23.24 11.95
C ARG A 46 29.00 22.24 10.82
N PRO A 47 28.42 21.03 10.81
CA PRO A 47 28.41 20.24 9.58
C PRO A 47 27.43 20.91 8.61
N SER A 48 27.97 21.40 7.50
CA SER A 48 27.20 21.84 6.33
C SER A 48 26.27 20.72 5.88
N GLY A 49 25.03 21.10 5.57
CA GLY A 49 23.95 20.19 5.21
C GLY A 49 24.34 19.19 4.13
N ALA A 50 24.24 17.91 4.47
CA ALA A 50 24.15 16.85 3.49
C ALA A 50 22.80 17.01 2.79
N GLY A 51 22.83 17.61 1.59
CA GLY A 51 21.75 17.50 0.63
C GLY A 51 21.42 16.03 0.43
N GLY A 52 20.13 15.71 0.50
CA GLY A 52 19.60 14.35 0.36
C GLY A 52 20.23 13.65 -0.83
N ALA A 53 20.95 12.57 -0.54
CA ALA A 53 21.48 11.68 -1.56
C ALA A 53 20.30 11.03 -2.29
N ALA A 54 20.02 11.48 -3.51
CA ALA A 54 19.21 10.73 -4.46
C ALA A 54 19.88 9.35 -4.67
N PRO A 55 19.17 8.24 -4.44
CA PRO A 55 19.79 6.92 -4.49
C PRO A 55 19.91 6.41 -5.95
N SER A 56 20.94 5.61 -6.19
CA SER A 56 21.03 4.56 -7.24
C SER A 56 21.21 4.87 -8.74
N TYR A 57 21.44 6.11 -9.20
CA TYR A 57 21.76 6.34 -10.63
C TYR A 57 23.26 6.15 -10.98
N ARG A 58 24.16 5.99 -10.00
CA ARG A 58 25.61 6.06 -10.23
C ARG A 58 26.24 4.81 -10.84
N THR A 59 25.67 3.63 -10.67
CA THR A 59 26.36 2.36 -10.98
C THR A 59 26.62 2.16 -12.49
N MET A 60 25.85 2.80 -13.37
CA MET A 60 26.06 2.75 -14.82
C MET A 60 26.98 3.86 -15.35
N THR A 61 27.30 4.89 -14.55
CA THR A 61 28.05 6.08 -15.02
C THR A 61 29.58 5.97 -14.84
N ALA A 62 30.05 5.03 -14.03
CA ALA A 62 31.47 4.79 -13.80
C ALA A 62 31.94 3.48 -14.46
N PHE A 63 33.12 3.52 -15.07
CA PHE A 63 33.80 2.30 -15.54
C PHE A 63 34.42 1.60 -14.35
N THR A 64 34.14 0.30 -14.22
CA THR A 64 34.82 -0.55 -13.24
C THR A 64 36.18 -0.98 -13.78
N GLU A 65 37.10 -1.43 -12.91
CA GLU A 65 38.40 -1.98 -13.35
C GLU A 65 38.24 -3.12 -14.37
N ALA A 66 37.21 -3.97 -14.17
CA ALA A 66 36.83 -5.02 -15.11
C ALA A 66 36.40 -4.47 -16.49
N ASP A 67 35.73 -3.31 -16.55
CA ASP A 67 35.36 -2.67 -17.81
C ASP A 67 36.59 -2.13 -18.55
N GLU A 68 37.60 -1.63 -17.81
CA GLU A 68 38.86 -1.16 -18.41
C GLU A 68 39.69 -2.29 -19.00
N GLU A 69 39.78 -3.43 -18.32
CA GLU A 69 40.47 -4.62 -18.85
C GLU A 69 39.82 -5.11 -20.15
N ARG A 70 38.50 -5.18 -20.18
CA ARG A 70 37.74 -5.55 -21.39
C ARG A 70 38.00 -4.57 -22.54
N ARG A 71 38.03 -3.27 -22.26
CA ARG A 71 38.39 -2.24 -23.26
C ARG A 71 39.79 -2.43 -23.84
N ARG A 72 40.77 -2.78 -23.00
CA ARG A 72 42.13 -3.11 -23.49
C ARG A 72 42.09 -4.32 -24.43
N GLY A 73 41.29 -5.35 -24.09
CA GLY A 73 41.04 -6.51 -24.95
C GLY A 73 40.45 -6.13 -26.31
N VAL A 74 39.39 -5.31 -26.31
CA VAL A 74 38.78 -4.79 -27.55
C VAL A 74 39.80 -4.01 -28.38
N ARG A 75 40.63 -3.17 -27.77
CA ARG A 75 41.64 -2.37 -28.48
C ARG A 75 42.69 -3.24 -29.16
N ARG A 76 43.20 -4.28 -28.50
CA ARG A 76 44.14 -5.24 -29.12
C ARG A 76 43.51 -5.96 -30.31
N MET A 77 42.26 -6.37 -30.17
CA MET A 77 41.57 -7.06 -31.26
C MET A 77 41.29 -6.13 -32.45
N LYS A 78 40.90 -4.87 -32.19
CA LYS A 78 40.77 -3.84 -33.25
C LYS A 78 42.08 -3.63 -34.00
N LEU A 79 43.21 -3.59 -33.29
CA LEU A 79 44.55 -3.50 -33.91
C LEU A 79 44.84 -4.72 -34.78
N THR A 80 44.51 -5.92 -34.30
CA THR A 80 44.73 -7.17 -35.04
C THR A 80 43.88 -7.21 -36.31
N ALA A 81 42.59 -6.91 -36.23
CA ALA A 81 41.70 -6.88 -37.38
C ALA A 81 42.06 -5.79 -38.40
N THR A 82 42.53 -4.63 -37.93
CA THR A 82 43.01 -3.56 -38.82
C THR A 82 44.34 -3.91 -39.46
N GLY A 83 45.24 -4.58 -38.71
CA GLY A 83 46.49 -5.11 -39.24
C GLY A 83 46.27 -6.16 -40.31
N LEU A 84 45.28 -7.04 -40.14
CA LEU A 84 44.89 -8.02 -41.16
C LEU A 84 44.34 -7.34 -42.42
N LEU A 85 43.50 -6.30 -42.28
CA LEU A 85 43.02 -5.53 -43.43
C LEU A 85 44.19 -4.88 -44.21
N LEU A 86 45.13 -4.26 -43.49
CA LEU A 86 46.31 -3.65 -44.11
C LEU A 86 47.18 -4.70 -44.80
N PHE A 87 47.36 -5.87 -44.17
CA PHE A 87 48.09 -6.98 -44.76
C PHE A 87 47.45 -7.43 -46.08
N VAL A 88 46.13 -7.64 -46.11
CA VAL A 88 45.41 -8.03 -47.34
C VAL A 88 45.48 -6.92 -48.40
N ALA A 89 45.45 -5.64 -48.01
CA ALA A 89 45.65 -4.53 -48.94
C ALA A 89 47.05 -4.50 -49.56
N VAL A 90 48.09 -4.78 -48.77
CA VAL A 90 49.46 -4.90 -49.29
C VAL A 90 49.58 -6.10 -50.22
N VAL A 91 49.00 -7.25 -49.86
CA VAL A 91 48.97 -8.45 -50.73
C VAL A 91 48.27 -8.15 -52.05
N TYR A 92 47.15 -7.43 -52.03
CA TYR A 92 46.45 -7.00 -53.25
C TYR A 92 47.34 -6.15 -54.16
N VAL A 93 47.98 -5.10 -53.61
CA VAL A 93 48.85 -4.21 -54.38
C VAL A 93 50.04 -4.96 -54.96
N LEU A 94 50.69 -5.83 -54.17
CA LEU A 94 51.83 -6.62 -54.63
C LEU A 94 51.42 -7.64 -55.70
N ALA A 95 50.27 -8.31 -55.54
CA ALA A 95 49.75 -9.24 -56.53
C ALA A 95 49.42 -8.54 -57.84
N LYS A 96 48.79 -7.36 -57.80
CA LYS A 96 48.53 -6.53 -58.98
C LYS A 96 49.83 -6.04 -59.64
N TRP A 97 50.82 -5.64 -58.85
CA TRP A 97 52.11 -5.22 -59.38
C TRP A 97 52.86 -6.36 -60.06
N ALA A 98 52.84 -7.56 -59.46
CA ALA A 98 53.44 -8.76 -60.04
C ALA A 98 52.75 -9.17 -61.36
N ASP A 99 51.42 -9.13 -61.40
CA ASP A 99 50.62 -9.37 -62.61
C ASP A 99 51.03 -8.41 -63.75
N HIS A 100 51.21 -7.13 -63.44
CA HIS A 100 51.68 -6.12 -64.40
C HIS A 100 53.13 -6.33 -64.89
N GLN A 101 53.99 -6.97 -64.09
CA GLN A 101 55.38 -7.28 -64.44
C GLN A 101 55.53 -8.62 -65.18
N GLY A 102 54.42 -9.26 -65.55
CA GLY A 102 54.41 -10.53 -66.31
C GLY A 102 54.46 -11.78 -65.43
N ALA A 103 54.05 -11.70 -64.16
CA ALA A 103 53.92 -12.88 -63.31
C ALA A 103 52.80 -13.81 -63.81
N ASP A 104 52.99 -15.09 -63.49
CA ASP A 104 52.19 -16.22 -63.96
C ASP A 104 50.74 -16.22 -63.41
N ALA A 105 49.87 -17.06 -63.97
CA ALA A 105 48.41 -17.04 -63.78
C ALA A 105 47.90 -17.06 -62.32
N TRP A 106 48.74 -17.48 -61.36
CA TRP A 106 48.45 -17.51 -59.93
C TRP A 106 48.30 -16.11 -59.30
N ALA A 107 48.95 -15.08 -59.87
CA ALA A 107 48.87 -13.71 -59.37
C ALA A 107 47.43 -13.16 -59.41
N GLY A 108 46.67 -13.50 -60.44
CA GLY A 108 45.26 -13.14 -60.58
C GLY A 108 44.35 -13.76 -59.50
N TYR A 109 44.60 -15.02 -59.12
CA TYR A 109 43.85 -15.67 -58.03
C TYR A 109 44.12 -15.00 -56.68
N VAL A 110 45.39 -14.65 -56.41
CA VAL A 110 45.77 -13.95 -55.17
C VAL A 110 45.20 -12.53 -55.15
N ALA A 111 45.23 -11.81 -56.27
CA ALA A 111 44.63 -10.49 -56.38
C ALA A 111 43.11 -10.54 -56.15
N ALA A 112 42.40 -11.48 -56.76
CA ALA A 112 40.96 -11.65 -56.56
C ALA A 112 40.60 -12.05 -55.12
N ALA A 113 41.39 -12.94 -54.51
CA ALA A 113 41.24 -13.29 -53.10
C ALA A 113 41.44 -12.06 -52.20
N ALA A 114 42.51 -11.29 -52.43
CA ALA A 114 42.83 -10.14 -51.61
C ALA A 114 41.82 -9.00 -51.81
N GLU A 115 41.33 -8.77 -53.02
CA GLU A 115 40.29 -7.79 -53.33
C GLU A 115 38.99 -8.11 -52.60
N ALA A 116 38.48 -9.33 -52.77
CA ALA A 116 37.23 -9.76 -52.15
C ALA A 116 37.34 -9.87 -50.62
N GLY A 117 38.49 -10.31 -50.10
CA GLY A 117 38.78 -10.32 -48.67
C GLY A 117 38.82 -8.91 -48.07
N MET A 118 39.41 -7.95 -48.78
CA MET A 118 39.44 -6.54 -48.37
C MET A 118 38.03 -5.93 -48.36
N VAL A 119 37.23 -6.19 -49.41
CA VAL A 119 35.85 -5.72 -49.49
C VAL A 119 35.00 -6.31 -48.36
N GLY A 120 35.12 -7.61 -48.07
CA GLY A 120 34.42 -8.26 -46.96
C GLY A 120 34.79 -7.64 -45.61
N ALA A 121 36.09 -7.42 -45.37
CA ALA A 121 36.59 -6.79 -44.15
C ALA A 121 36.17 -5.32 -43.98
N LEU A 122 35.96 -4.59 -45.08
CA LEU A 122 35.45 -3.21 -45.10
C LEU A 122 33.93 -3.16 -44.88
N ALA A 123 33.18 -4.08 -45.47
CA ALA A 123 31.74 -4.19 -45.27
C ALA A 123 31.39 -4.48 -43.81
N ASP A 124 32.08 -5.45 -43.19
CA ASP A 124 31.90 -5.76 -41.78
C ASP A 124 32.35 -4.61 -40.87
N TRP A 125 33.43 -3.90 -41.23
CA TRP A 125 33.83 -2.69 -40.52
C TRP A 125 32.72 -1.64 -40.51
N PHE A 126 32.10 -1.41 -41.66
CA PHE A 126 31.00 -0.47 -41.79
C PHE A 126 29.80 -0.90 -40.93
N ALA A 127 29.37 -2.16 -41.03
CA ALA A 127 28.23 -2.69 -40.28
C ALA A 127 28.44 -2.62 -38.76
N VAL A 128 29.60 -3.07 -38.26
CA VAL A 128 29.93 -3.01 -36.83
C VAL A 128 30.04 -1.56 -36.36
N THR A 129 30.68 -0.68 -37.15
CA THR A 129 30.77 0.74 -36.78
C THR A 129 29.40 1.38 -36.73
N ALA A 130 28.54 1.13 -37.73
CA ALA A 130 27.17 1.62 -37.81
C ALA A 130 26.28 1.14 -36.65
N LEU A 131 26.61 0.03 -35.98
CA LEU A 131 25.89 -0.42 -34.80
C LEU A 131 26.11 0.52 -33.60
N PHE A 132 27.35 1.02 -33.40
CA PHE A 132 27.71 1.82 -32.22
C PHE A 132 27.87 3.32 -32.50
N ARG A 133 28.26 3.72 -33.70
CA ARG A 133 28.67 5.09 -34.03
C ARG A 133 28.36 5.44 -35.49
N HIS A 134 28.49 6.71 -35.80
CA HIS A 134 28.47 7.21 -37.17
C HIS A 134 29.81 6.87 -37.86
N PRO A 135 29.81 6.12 -38.98
CA PRO A 135 31.04 5.81 -39.71
C PRO A 135 31.67 7.11 -40.23
N MET A 136 32.99 7.26 -40.03
CA MET A 136 33.75 8.49 -40.35
C MET A 136 33.22 9.77 -39.69
N GLY A 137 32.33 9.68 -38.70
CA GLY A 137 31.69 10.82 -38.05
C GLY A 137 30.57 11.48 -38.88
N LEU A 138 30.18 10.90 -40.01
CA LEU A 138 29.13 11.44 -40.88
C LEU A 138 27.75 10.93 -40.44
N PRO A 139 26.73 11.81 -40.30
CA PRO A 139 25.38 11.43 -39.91
C PRO A 139 24.64 10.73 -41.06
N ILE A 140 25.05 9.49 -41.36
CA ILE A 140 24.38 8.65 -42.35
C ILE A 140 23.08 8.11 -41.73
N PRO A 141 21.93 8.19 -42.42
CA PRO A 141 20.69 7.59 -41.95
C PRO A 141 20.85 6.11 -41.60
N HIS A 142 20.19 5.64 -40.55
CA HIS A 142 20.25 4.24 -40.08
C HIS A 142 21.63 3.76 -39.59
N THR A 143 22.49 4.66 -39.13
CA THR A 143 23.72 4.33 -38.40
C THR A 143 23.62 4.74 -36.92
N ALA A 144 24.63 4.42 -36.11
CA ALA A 144 24.58 4.50 -34.66
C ALA A 144 23.28 3.87 -34.08
N ILE A 145 22.99 2.62 -34.50
CA ILE A 145 21.71 1.96 -34.21
C ILE A 145 21.45 1.83 -32.70
N ILE A 146 22.43 1.36 -31.92
CA ILE A 146 22.27 1.17 -30.47
C ILE A 146 21.95 2.48 -29.74
N PRO A 147 22.73 3.57 -29.88
CA PRO A 147 22.40 4.82 -29.20
C PRO A 147 21.07 5.43 -29.68
N THR A 148 20.76 5.33 -30.98
CA THR A 148 19.53 5.88 -31.55
C THR A 148 18.27 5.09 -31.16
N LYS A 149 18.39 3.78 -30.97
CA LYS A 149 17.28 2.88 -30.60
C LYS A 149 17.26 2.52 -29.11
N LYS A 150 18.07 3.18 -28.27
CA LYS A 150 18.18 2.90 -26.83
C LYS A 150 16.81 2.78 -26.15
N ASP A 151 15.93 3.75 -26.39
CA ASP A 151 14.64 3.80 -25.70
C ASP A 151 13.70 2.69 -26.18
N ALA A 152 13.70 2.40 -27.49
CA ALA A 152 12.94 1.29 -28.05
C ALA A 152 13.42 -0.07 -27.51
N LEU A 153 14.74 -0.23 -27.33
CA LEU A 153 15.31 -1.42 -26.68
C LEU A 153 14.91 -1.48 -25.20
N GLY A 154 14.81 -0.34 -24.51
CA GLY A 154 14.32 -0.25 -23.14
C GLY A 154 12.88 -0.72 -23.00
N VAL A 155 11.99 -0.25 -23.87
CA VAL A 155 10.58 -0.70 -23.92
C VAL A 155 10.49 -2.20 -24.15
N SER A 156 11.18 -2.72 -25.18
CA SER A 156 11.18 -4.14 -25.50
C SER A 156 11.76 -4.99 -24.36
N LEU A 157 12.79 -4.51 -23.66
CA LEU A 157 13.34 -5.19 -22.49
C LEU A 157 12.35 -5.19 -21.33
N GLY A 158 11.66 -4.08 -21.08
CA GLY A 158 10.60 -3.98 -20.08
C GLY A 158 9.48 -4.98 -20.35
N GLU A 159 8.96 -5.01 -21.57
CA GLU A 159 7.94 -5.97 -22.02
C GLU A 159 8.41 -7.42 -21.85
N PHE A 160 9.63 -7.72 -22.30
CA PHE A 160 10.23 -9.04 -22.18
C PHE A 160 10.33 -9.50 -20.72
N VAL A 161 10.82 -8.63 -19.83
CA VAL A 161 10.89 -8.93 -18.38
C VAL A 161 9.50 -9.13 -17.81
N GLY A 162 8.56 -8.26 -18.17
CA GLY A 162 7.17 -8.36 -17.75
C GLY A 162 6.51 -9.67 -18.17
N GLU A 163 6.71 -10.12 -19.41
CA GLU A 163 6.09 -11.34 -19.94
C GLU A 163 6.77 -12.62 -19.45
N ASN A 164 8.10 -12.64 -19.38
CA ASN A 164 8.85 -13.87 -19.17
C ASN A 164 9.29 -14.09 -17.72
N PHE A 165 9.46 -13.02 -16.93
CA PHE A 165 9.95 -13.11 -15.55
C PHE A 165 8.90 -12.75 -14.50
N LEU A 166 7.89 -11.94 -14.87
CA LEU A 166 6.78 -11.54 -14.00
C LEU A 166 5.49 -12.31 -14.29
N SER A 167 5.58 -13.48 -14.94
CA SER A 167 4.42 -14.34 -15.12
C SER A 167 4.07 -15.06 -13.81
N GLU A 168 2.77 -15.27 -13.61
CA GLU A 168 2.25 -15.95 -12.42
C GLU A 168 2.91 -17.31 -12.21
N ASP A 169 3.04 -18.10 -13.27
CA ASP A 169 3.63 -19.45 -13.20
C ASP A 169 5.10 -19.44 -12.79
N VAL A 170 5.90 -18.49 -13.32
CA VAL A 170 7.32 -18.38 -12.98
C VAL A 170 7.50 -17.94 -11.53
N VAL A 171 6.73 -16.94 -11.09
CA VAL A 171 6.77 -16.46 -9.70
C VAL A 171 6.36 -17.58 -8.75
N ARG A 172 5.26 -18.27 -9.06
CA ARG A 172 4.73 -19.41 -8.29
C ARG A 172 5.76 -20.54 -8.17
N GLN A 173 6.34 -20.95 -9.28
CA GLN A 173 7.36 -22.01 -9.31
C GLN A 173 8.61 -21.61 -8.50
N ARG A 174 9.06 -20.35 -8.64
CA ARG A 174 10.23 -19.86 -7.91
C ARG A 174 9.97 -19.78 -6.40
N LEU A 175 8.83 -19.26 -5.96
CA LEU A 175 8.50 -19.19 -4.53
C LEU A 175 8.41 -20.58 -3.89
N ARG A 176 7.80 -21.56 -4.57
CA ARG A 176 7.77 -22.95 -4.12
C ARG A 176 9.16 -23.56 -3.97
N SER A 177 10.07 -23.26 -4.89
CA SER A 177 11.45 -23.77 -4.83
C SER A 177 12.27 -23.23 -3.65
N VAL A 178 11.88 -22.08 -3.10
CA VAL A 178 12.57 -21.44 -1.98
C VAL A 178 12.11 -22.02 -0.63
N GLY A 179 10.88 -22.52 -0.53
CA GLY A 179 10.33 -23.09 0.70
C GLY A 179 10.24 -22.07 1.84
N ILE A 180 9.56 -20.95 1.58
CA ILE A 180 9.52 -19.76 2.44
C ILE A 180 8.97 -20.10 3.84
N GLY A 181 7.92 -20.90 3.92
CA GLY A 181 7.28 -21.30 5.16
C GLY A 181 8.25 -22.02 6.11
N SER A 182 9.08 -22.91 5.60
CA SER A 182 10.09 -23.62 6.40
C SER A 182 11.20 -22.70 6.92
N ARG A 183 11.71 -21.80 6.06
CA ARG A 183 12.79 -20.87 6.42
C ARG A 183 12.32 -19.79 7.38
N LEU A 184 11.14 -19.22 7.13
CA LEU A 184 10.51 -18.26 8.03
C LEU A 184 10.17 -18.91 9.38
N GLY A 185 9.68 -20.16 9.36
CA GLY A 185 9.42 -20.92 10.58
C GLY A 185 10.67 -21.13 11.42
N ALA A 186 11.75 -21.61 10.80
CA ALA A 186 13.04 -21.80 11.46
C ALA A 186 13.62 -20.48 12.00
N TRP A 187 13.50 -19.39 11.24
CA TRP A 187 13.93 -18.06 11.67
C TRP A 187 13.10 -17.53 12.85
N LEU A 188 11.77 -17.66 12.80
CA LEU A 188 10.84 -17.25 13.88
C LEU A 188 10.95 -18.11 15.14
N ALA A 189 11.41 -19.36 15.02
CA ALA A 189 11.62 -20.25 16.16
C ALA A 189 12.82 -19.83 17.02
N GLU A 190 13.71 -19.00 16.50
CA GLU A 190 14.86 -18.48 17.23
C GLU A 190 14.44 -17.27 18.12
N PRO A 191 14.64 -17.33 19.45
CA PRO A 191 14.17 -16.29 20.37
C PRO A 191 14.66 -14.87 20.06
N GLN A 192 15.87 -14.73 19.52
CA GLN A 192 16.45 -13.44 19.16
C GLN A 192 15.70 -12.77 17.99
N ASN A 193 15.25 -13.56 17.02
CA ASN A 193 14.52 -13.07 15.86
C ASN A 193 13.08 -12.70 16.26
N THR A 194 12.43 -13.52 17.08
CA THR A 194 11.10 -13.18 17.63
C THR A 194 11.13 -11.87 18.41
N ASP A 195 12.21 -11.60 19.15
CA ASP A 195 12.37 -10.36 19.89
C ASP A 195 12.48 -9.15 19.00
N ARG A 196 13.25 -9.25 17.91
CA ARG A 196 13.32 -8.22 16.88
C ARG A 196 11.94 -7.99 16.25
N VAL A 197 11.26 -9.04 15.80
CA VAL A 197 9.91 -8.93 15.21
C VAL A 197 8.93 -8.28 16.18
N THR A 198 8.96 -8.67 17.46
CA THR A 198 8.06 -8.12 18.47
C THR A 198 8.36 -6.64 18.76
N ALA A 199 9.64 -6.24 18.77
CA ALA A 199 10.05 -4.85 18.95
C ALA A 199 9.67 -3.98 17.73
N GLU A 200 9.87 -4.48 16.52
CA GLU A 200 9.47 -3.81 15.28
C GLU A 200 7.95 -3.69 15.19
N LEU A 201 7.20 -4.74 15.52
CA LEU A 201 5.73 -4.70 15.57
C LEU A 201 5.22 -3.70 16.61
N ALA A 202 5.82 -3.63 17.79
CA ALA A 202 5.46 -2.64 18.80
C ALA A 202 5.76 -1.20 18.31
N THR A 203 6.86 -1.01 17.58
CA THR A 203 7.24 0.29 17.01
C THR A 203 6.31 0.69 15.87
N ALA A 204 5.99 -0.23 14.96
CA ALA A 204 5.05 -0.02 13.88
C ALA A 204 3.64 0.26 14.42
N LEU A 205 3.19 -0.48 15.44
CA LEU A 205 1.90 -0.26 16.09
C LEU A 205 1.84 1.13 16.74
N ARG A 206 2.90 1.55 17.44
CA ARG A 206 3.00 2.92 17.98
C ARG A 206 2.96 3.98 16.88
N GLY A 207 3.71 3.79 15.80
CA GLY A 207 3.69 4.70 14.65
C GLY A 207 2.31 4.80 14.00
N ALA A 208 1.66 3.66 13.78
CA ALA A 208 0.31 3.60 13.22
C ALA A 208 -0.71 4.30 14.14
N LEU A 209 -0.68 4.01 15.45
CA LEU A 209 -1.57 4.65 16.42
C LEU A 209 -1.30 6.16 16.54
N ALA A 210 -0.05 6.61 16.43
CA ALA A 210 0.30 8.03 16.48
C ALA A 210 -0.15 8.80 15.23
N VAL A 211 -0.12 8.16 14.05
CA VAL A 211 -0.54 8.77 12.78
C VAL A 211 -2.07 8.80 12.67
N LEU A 212 -2.77 7.83 13.27
CA LEU A 212 -4.23 7.79 13.29
C LEU A 212 -4.81 8.85 14.24
N ARG A 213 -5.51 9.81 13.65
CA ARG A 213 -6.31 10.80 14.38
C ARG A 213 -7.48 10.11 15.08
N ASP A 214 -7.61 10.37 16.38
CA ASP A 214 -8.67 9.79 17.22
C ASP A 214 -10.06 10.07 16.66
N SER A 215 -10.30 11.28 16.17
CA SER A 215 -11.58 11.69 15.59
C SER A 215 -12.00 10.82 14.40
N ASP A 216 -11.04 10.45 13.54
CA ASP A 216 -11.32 9.72 12.31
C ASP A 216 -11.63 8.26 12.63
N VAL A 217 -10.91 7.67 13.58
CA VAL A 217 -11.18 6.31 14.04
C VAL A 217 -12.45 6.23 14.87
N GLN A 218 -12.73 7.22 15.72
CA GLN A 218 -13.99 7.30 16.46
C GLN A 218 -15.19 7.36 15.52
N ALA A 219 -15.13 8.17 14.45
CA ALA A 219 -16.19 8.24 13.45
C ALA A 219 -16.40 6.89 12.75
N VAL A 220 -15.32 6.23 12.31
CA VAL A 220 -15.40 4.92 11.64
C VAL A 220 -15.89 3.82 12.59
N VAL A 221 -15.42 3.79 13.83
CA VAL A 221 -15.85 2.81 14.84
C VAL A 221 -17.29 3.04 15.24
N GLY A 222 -17.69 4.29 15.47
CA GLY A 222 -19.07 4.68 15.75
C GLY A 222 -20.00 4.29 14.60
N GLU A 223 -19.62 4.58 13.36
CA GLU A 223 -20.38 4.16 12.18
C GLU A 223 -20.43 2.62 12.04
N ALA A 224 -19.32 1.92 12.27
CA ALA A 224 -19.28 0.46 12.18
C ALA A 224 -20.15 -0.22 13.25
N ILE A 225 -20.12 0.29 14.49
CA ILE A 225 -20.98 -0.18 15.59
C ILE A 225 -22.44 0.10 15.26
N THR A 226 -22.76 1.31 14.82
CA THR A 226 -24.13 1.72 14.47
C THR A 226 -24.65 0.86 13.31
N ARG A 227 -23.88 0.73 12.23
CA ARG A 227 -24.21 -0.11 11.06
C ARG A 227 -24.39 -1.58 11.43
N ARG A 228 -23.53 -2.13 12.30
CA ARG A 228 -23.64 -3.51 12.76
C ARG A 228 -24.87 -3.71 13.64
N ALA A 229 -25.16 -2.75 14.51
CA ALA A 229 -26.34 -2.73 15.37
C ALA A 229 -27.62 -2.57 14.55
N ASP A 230 -27.62 -1.81 13.46
CA ASP A 230 -28.76 -1.64 12.56
C ASP A 230 -28.99 -2.87 11.69
N ALA A 231 -27.92 -3.54 11.24
CA ALA A 231 -28.00 -4.73 10.40
C ALA A 231 -28.50 -5.99 11.13
N GLN A 232 -28.50 -6.00 12.46
CA GLN A 232 -29.01 -7.12 13.25
C GLN A 232 -30.18 -6.69 14.12
N GLU A 233 -31.29 -7.44 14.04
CA GLU A 233 -32.37 -7.30 14.99
C GLU A 233 -31.91 -7.82 16.36
N ILE A 234 -31.99 -6.95 17.37
CA ILE A 234 -31.55 -7.24 18.73
C ILE A 234 -32.74 -7.72 19.58
N ALA A 235 -33.96 -7.34 19.20
CA ALA A 235 -35.18 -7.67 19.93
C ALA A 235 -35.33 -9.16 20.29
N PRO A 236 -35.13 -10.14 19.38
CA PRO A 236 -35.24 -11.55 19.74
C PRO A 236 -34.15 -12.03 20.72
N GLY A 237 -32.94 -11.45 20.63
CA GLY A 237 -31.84 -11.76 21.53
C GLY A 237 -32.10 -11.25 22.95
N ILE A 238 -32.62 -10.02 23.07
CA ILE A 238 -33.05 -9.42 24.34
C ILE A 238 -34.21 -10.23 24.93
N GLY A 239 -35.18 -10.64 24.11
CA GLY A 239 -36.30 -11.48 24.54
C GLY A 239 -35.83 -12.80 25.18
N LYS A 240 -34.91 -13.53 24.52
CA LYS A 240 -34.34 -14.77 25.09
C LYS A 240 -33.58 -14.55 26.39
N MET A 241 -32.83 -13.46 26.47
CA MET A 241 -32.10 -13.12 27.69
C MET A 241 -33.06 -12.77 28.83
N LEU A 242 -34.10 -11.98 28.55
CA LEU A 242 -35.11 -11.58 29.52
C LEU A 242 -35.92 -12.81 30.00
N GLU A 243 -36.34 -13.67 29.07
CA GLU A 243 -37.03 -14.94 29.39
C GLU A 243 -36.21 -15.77 30.36
N LYS A 244 -34.90 -15.95 30.08
CA LYS A 244 -34.00 -16.69 30.97
C LYS A 244 -33.87 -16.04 32.34
N VAL A 245 -33.68 -14.72 32.39
CA VAL A 245 -33.56 -13.99 33.67
C VAL A 245 -34.84 -14.10 34.50
N VAL A 246 -36.01 -14.05 33.86
CA VAL A 246 -37.31 -14.17 34.52
C VAL A 246 -37.55 -15.60 35.00
N ALA A 247 -37.25 -16.60 34.17
CA ALA A 247 -37.35 -18.02 34.50
C ALA A 247 -36.44 -18.42 35.67
N ASP A 248 -35.21 -17.89 35.69
CA ASP A 248 -34.24 -18.11 36.77
C ASP A 248 -34.57 -17.27 38.04
N GLY A 249 -35.57 -16.38 37.96
CA GLY A 249 -35.97 -15.49 39.05
C GLY A 249 -34.96 -14.37 39.37
N GLY A 250 -34.03 -14.09 38.45
CA GLY A 250 -32.97 -13.10 38.62
C GLY A 250 -33.48 -11.67 38.77
N HIS A 251 -34.65 -11.36 38.19
CA HIS A 251 -35.30 -10.05 38.30
C HIS A 251 -35.83 -9.74 39.70
N ARG A 252 -36.11 -10.76 40.53
CA ARG A 252 -36.71 -10.56 41.87
C ARG A 252 -35.88 -9.62 42.75
N ARG A 253 -34.55 -9.74 42.72
CA ARG A 253 -33.64 -8.84 43.48
C ARG A 253 -33.71 -7.40 43.00
N ALA A 254 -33.86 -7.20 41.69
CA ALA A 254 -34.03 -5.86 41.13
C ALA A 254 -35.38 -5.26 41.54
N VAL A 255 -36.45 -6.06 41.50
CA VAL A 255 -37.78 -5.66 41.96
C VAL A 255 -37.74 -5.29 43.45
N ASP A 256 -37.09 -6.10 44.28
CA ASP A 256 -36.93 -5.80 45.72
C ASP A 256 -36.24 -4.45 45.94
N LEU A 257 -35.17 -4.17 45.20
CA LEU A 257 -34.45 -2.90 45.27
C LEU A 257 -35.34 -1.73 44.85
N VAL A 258 -36.08 -1.87 43.74
CA VAL A 258 -36.97 -0.82 43.23
C VAL A 258 -38.11 -0.55 44.20
N VAL A 259 -38.76 -1.59 44.71
CA VAL A 259 -39.89 -1.45 45.66
C VAL A 259 -39.42 -0.82 46.97
N THR A 260 -38.25 -1.22 47.46
CA THR A 260 -37.65 -0.60 48.66
C THR A 260 -37.35 0.88 48.41
N ARG A 261 -36.74 1.21 47.27
CA ARG A 261 -36.41 2.60 46.94
C ARG A 261 -37.65 3.46 46.72
N ALA A 262 -38.70 2.89 46.13
CA ALA A 262 -40.00 3.54 45.93
C ALA A 262 -40.70 3.81 47.26
N HIS A 263 -40.69 2.83 48.18
CA HIS A 263 -41.19 3.01 49.55
C HIS A 263 -40.47 4.17 50.25
N ASP A 264 -39.14 4.17 50.25
CA ASP A 264 -38.35 5.19 50.94
C ASP A 264 -38.54 6.57 50.31
N TRP A 265 -38.70 6.63 48.98
CA TRP A 265 -39.00 7.86 48.28
C TRP A 265 -40.40 8.40 48.65
N LEU A 266 -41.41 7.52 48.71
CA LEU A 266 -42.78 7.87 49.12
C LEU A 266 -42.83 8.44 50.55
N ILE A 267 -42.06 7.88 51.48
CA ILE A 267 -41.96 8.41 52.85
C ILE A 267 -41.26 9.77 52.85
N ALA A 268 -40.15 9.90 52.12
CA ALA A 268 -39.37 11.14 52.12
C ALA A 268 -40.04 12.30 51.38
N HIS A 269 -40.95 12.01 50.43
CA HIS A 269 -41.58 13.00 49.56
C HIS A 269 -43.11 12.94 49.61
N SER A 270 -43.68 12.75 50.81
CA SER A 270 -45.14 12.70 51.00
C SER A 270 -45.84 13.92 50.43
N ASP A 271 -45.28 15.11 50.61
CA ASP A 271 -45.88 16.37 50.20
C ASP A 271 -45.92 16.50 48.66
N SER A 272 -44.88 16.04 47.96
CA SER A 272 -44.85 16.06 46.49
C SER A 272 -45.91 15.14 45.87
N VAL A 273 -46.21 14.01 46.52
CA VAL A 273 -47.25 13.08 46.06
C VAL A 273 -48.64 13.66 46.34
N MET A 274 -48.82 14.29 47.50
CA MET A 274 -50.04 15.01 47.85
C MET A 274 -50.34 16.13 46.85
N ASP A 275 -49.35 16.97 46.55
CA ASP A 275 -49.47 18.08 45.60
C ASP A 275 -49.76 17.60 44.17
N ALA A 276 -49.13 16.49 43.74
CA ALA A 276 -49.38 15.91 42.42
C ALA A 276 -50.83 15.40 42.25
N VAL A 277 -51.42 14.84 43.31
CA VAL A 277 -52.81 14.36 43.29
C VAL A 277 -53.79 15.52 43.38
N GLU A 278 -53.52 16.52 44.22
CA GLU A 278 -54.34 17.74 44.32
C GLU A 278 -54.31 18.55 43.01
N GLY A 279 -53.17 18.63 42.33
CA GLY A 279 -53.01 19.31 41.04
C GLY A 279 -53.68 18.61 39.85
N GLY A 280 -53.99 17.31 39.97
CA GLY A 280 -54.69 16.52 38.95
C GLY A 280 -56.22 16.49 39.10
N ALA A 281 -56.76 17.06 40.18
CA ALA A 281 -58.20 17.04 40.44
C ALA A 281 -58.98 17.95 39.47
N PRO A 282 -60.14 17.52 38.96
CA PRO A 282 -60.99 18.36 38.12
C PRO A 282 -61.37 19.67 38.83
N GLY A 283 -61.34 20.81 38.14
CA GLY A 283 -61.56 22.14 38.75
C GLY A 283 -62.95 22.40 39.38
N TRP A 284 -63.82 21.40 39.46
CA TRP A 284 -65.16 21.47 40.07
C TRP A 284 -65.24 20.79 41.45
N THR A 285 -64.19 20.11 41.94
CA THR A 285 -64.18 19.55 43.30
C THR A 285 -63.79 20.60 44.36
N PRO A 286 -64.45 20.60 45.53
CA PRO A 286 -64.02 21.46 46.65
C PRO A 286 -62.65 21.06 47.19
N ARG A 287 -61.78 22.02 47.50
CA ARG A 287 -60.38 21.78 47.97
C ARG A 287 -60.27 20.87 49.20
N PHE A 288 -61.29 20.84 50.05
CA PHE A 288 -61.33 19.93 51.22
C PHE A 288 -61.53 18.46 50.83
N VAL A 289 -62.16 18.21 49.67
CA VAL A 289 -62.36 16.89 49.09
C VAL A 289 -61.06 16.44 48.42
N ASP A 290 -60.40 17.32 47.67
CA ASP A 290 -59.13 17.02 47.01
C ASP A 290 -58.04 16.61 48.00
N LYS A 291 -57.91 17.35 49.12
CA LYS A 291 -56.95 17.01 50.18
C LYS A 291 -57.25 15.67 50.84
N ARG A 292 -58.52 15.37 51.11
CA ARG A 292 -58.92 14.05 51.68
C ARG A 292 -58.68 12.91 50.69
N ILE A 293 -58.91 13.14 49.41
CA ILE A 293 -58.62 12.17 48.35
C ILE A 293 -57.11 11.96 48.23
N GLY A 294 -56.31 13.03 48.20
CA GLY A 294 -54.86 12.97 48.21
C GLY A 294 -54.32 12.16 49.40
N GLU A 295 -54.78 12.46 50.62
CA GLU A 295 -54.35 11.76 51.83
C GLU A 295 -54.72 10.28 51.78
N ARG A 296 -55.90 9.96 51.22
CA ARG A 296 -56.35 8.59 51.05
C ARG A 296 -55.54 7.86 49.99
N VAL A 297 -55.28 8.48 48.85
CA VAL A 297 -54.49 7.93 47.74
C VAL A 297 -53.03 7.72 48.17
N TYR A 298 -52.42 8.68 48.83
CA TYR A 298 -51.07 8.55 49.37
C TYR A 298 -50.99 7.39 50.38
N LYS A 299 -51.91 7.33 51.35
CA LYS A 299 -51.96 6.22 52.31
C LYS A 299 -52.14 4.88 51.62
N GLU A 300 -52.94 4.84 50.56
CA GLU A 300 -53.18 3.62 49.78
C GLU A 300 -51.97 3.20 48.95
N LEU A 301 -51.28 4.14 48.30
CA LEU A 301 -50.04 3.90 47.56
C LEU A 301 -48.92 3.45 48.49
N LEU A 302 -48.74 4.13 49.62
CA LEU A 302 -47.76 3.75 50.63
C LEU A 302 -48.07 2.37 51.18
N ARG A 303 -49.34 2.08 51.50
CA ARG A 303 -49.80 0.76 51.92
C ARG A 303 -49.49 -0.30 50.88
N PHE A 304 -49.85 -0.06 49.62
CA PHE A 304 -49.62 -1.00 48.52
C PHE A 304 -48.13 -1.29 48.29
N VAL A 305 -47.27 -0.27 48.30
CA VAL A 305 -45.81 -0.44 48.13
C VAL A 305 -45.20 -1.14 49.35
N THR A 306 -45.70 -0.86 50.56
CA THR A 306 -45.28 -1.55 51.80
C THR A 306 -45.67 -3.03 51.76
N GLU A 307 -46.93 -3.33 51.42
CA GLU A 307 -47.42 -4.71 51.25
C GLU A 307 -46.64 -5.45 50.16
N MET A 308 -46.30 -4.77 49.06
CA MET A 308 -45.44 -5.33 48.01
C MET A 308 -44.01 -5.56 48.51
N ARG A 309 -43.44 -4.70 49.36
CA ARG A 309 -42.08 -4.89 49.92
C ARG A 309 -42.05 -6.09 50.86
N ASP A 310 -43.01 -6.17 51.77
CA ASP A 310 -42.99 -7.08 52.90
C ASP A 310 -43.56 -8.48 52.57
N MET A 311 -44.35 -8.59 51.49
CA MET A 311 -44.90 -9.87 51.01
C MET A 311 -44.30 -10.29 49.66
N PRO A 312 -43.36 -11.25 49.63
CA PRO A 312 -42.78 -11.76 48.39
C PRO A 312 -43.80 -12.38 47.42
N SER A 313 -44.91 -12.91 47.94
CA SER A 313 -46.01 -13.51 47.16
C SER A 313 -47.12 -12.52 46.79
N HIS A 314 -46.87 -11.20 46.89
CA HIS A 314 -47.89 -10.19 46.61
C HIS A 314 -48.43 -10.31 45.15
N PRO A 315 -49.75 -10.23 44.91
CA PRO A 315 -50.34 -10.39 43.57
C PRO A 315 -49.76 -9.46 42.51
N ALA A 316 -49.35 -8.25 42.91
CA ALA A 316 -48.74 -7.28 42.00
C ALA A 316 -47.30 -7.66 41.59
N ARG A 317 -46.53 -8.37 42.44
CA ARG A 317 -45.25 -8.97 42.02
C ARG A 317 -45.49 -10.04 40.96
N GLY A 318 -46.50 -10.90 41.18
CA GLY A 318 -46.89 -11.90 40.18
C GLY A 318 -47.41 -11.30 38.87
N ALA A 319 -48.05 -10.12 38.92
CA ALA A 319 -48.45 -9.38 37.72
C ALA A 319 -47.24 -8.84 36.95
N LEU A 320 -46.21 -8.35 37.65
CA LEU A 320 -44.95 -7.93 37.04
C LEU A 320 -44.21 -9.13 36.42
N ASP A 321 -44.16 -10.27 37.10
CA ASP A 321 -43.55 -11.51 36.57
C ASP A 321 -44.23 -11.96 35.28
N ARG A 322 -45.57 -11.95 35.24
CA ARG A 322 -46.34 -12.25 34.02
C ARG A 322 -46.06 -11.25 32.92
N PHE A 323 -46.12 -9.94 33.21
CA PHE A 323 -45.80 -8.91 32.24
C PHE A 323 -44.40 -9.07 31.64
N LEU A 324 -43.37 -9.33 32.47
CA LEU A 324 -42.00 -9.53 31.98
C LEU A 324 -41.87 -10.81 31.15
N THR A 325 -42.61 -11.85 31.49
CA THR A 325 -42.65 -13.12 30.72
C THR A 325 -43.33 -12.90 29.37
N ASP A 326 -44.49 -12.26 29.36
CA ASP A 326 -45.25 -11.97 28.14
C ASP A 326 -44.45 -11.03 27.22
N PHE A 327 -43.85 -9.98 27.80
CA PHE A 327 -42.99 -9.06 27.05
C PHE A 327 -41.74 -9.75 26.47
N ALA A 328 -41.16 -10.71 27.19
CA ALA A 328 -40.04 -11.51 26.68
C ALA A 328 -40.44 -12.42 25.52
N ALA A 329 -41.67 -12.96 25.54
CA ALA A 329 -42.24 -13.73 24.44
C ALA A 329 -42.55 -12.84 23.23
N ASP A 330 -43.19 -11.68 23.46
CA ASP A 330 -43.54 -10.71 22.42
C ASP A 330 -42.29 -10.17 21.71
N LEU A 331 -41.19 -9.90 22.44
CA LEU A 331 -39.89 -9.55 21.87
C LEU A 331 -39.32 -10.59 20.89
N GLN A 332 -39.71 -11.86 21.03
CA GLN A 332 -39.25 -12.94 20.16
C GLN A 332 -40.20 -13.18 18.98
N SER A 333 -41.51 -13.25 19.22
CA SER A 333 -42.52 -13.66 18.23
C SER A 333 -43.35 -12.53 17.63
N ASP A 334 -43.59 -11.45 18.36
CA ASP A 334 -44.45 -10.36 17.89
C ASP A 334 -43.69 -9.34 17.03
N THR A 335 -44.19 -9.11 15.82
CA THR A 335 -43.51 -8.26 14.84
C THR A 335 -43.63 -6.78 15.19
N ASP A 336 -44.76 -6.36 15.79
CA ASP A 336 -44.99 -4.96 16.18
C ASP A 336 -44.12 -4.56 17.37
N THR A 337 -44.02 -5.43 18.38
CA THR A 337 -43.15 -5.22 19.55
C THR A 337 -41.68 -5.19 19.15
N ARG A 338 -41.24 -6.11 18.27
CA ARG A 338 -39.89 -6.05 17.68
C ARG A 338 -39.65 -4.71 16.98
N ALA A 339 -40.55 -4.28 16.11
CA ALA A 339 -40.42 -3.00 15.40
C ALA A 339 -40.39 -1.78 16.33
N ARG A 340 -41.08 -1.80 17.48
CA ARG A 340 -40.98 -0.73 18.49
C ARG A 340 -39.61 -0.69 19.15
N VAL A 341 -39.07 -1.85 19.51
CA VAL A 341 -37.76 -1.97 20.16
C VAL A 341 -36.64 -1.60 19.20
N GLU A 342 -36.73 -2.01 17.94
CA GLU A 342 -35.76 -1.62 16.92
C GLU A 342 -35.78 -0.11 16.61
N ARG A 343 -36.96 0.53 16.67
CA ARG A 343 -37.06 2.00 16.60
C ARG A 343 -36.41 2.68 17.80
N LEU A 344 -36.68 2.19 19.02
CA LEU A 344 -36.06 2.72 20.23
C LEU A 344 -34.53 2.55 20.20
N LYS A 345 -34.04 1.38 19.75
CA LYS A 345 -32.61 1.13 19.51
C LYS A 345 -32.02 2.21 18.62
N THR A 346 -32.63 2.44 17.45
CA THR A 346 -32.13 3.41 16.47
C THR A 346 -32.12 4.83 17.04
N GLU A 347 -33.18 5.20 17.77
CA GLU A 347 -33.26 6.50 18.43
C GLU A 347 -32.17 6.67 19.50
N VAL A 348 -31.95 5.67 20.34
CA VAL A 348 -30.93 5.71 21.40
C VAL A 348 -29.51 5.73 20.81
N LEU A 349 -29.23 4.93 19.77
CA LEU A 349 -27.95 4.94 19.08
C LEU A 349 -27.67 6.27 18.37
N GLY A 350 -28.72 6.95 17.91
CA GLY A 350 -28.63 8.26 17.26
C GLY A 350 -28.43 9.44 18.23
N ARG A 351 -28.55 9.23 19.54
CA ARG A 351 -28.35 10.29 20.54
C ARG A 351 -26.87 10.62 20.70
N GLY A 352 -26.55 11.91 20.75
CA GLY A 352 -25.17 12.40 20.88
C GLY A 352 -24.46 11.86 22.11
N GLU A 353 -25.18 11.70 23.22
CA GLU A 353 -24.63 11.20 24.48
C GLU A 353 -24.11 9.75 24.36
N VAL A 354 -24.76 8.92 23.54
CA VAL A 354 -24.33 7.53 23.28
C VAL A 354 -23.10 7.52 22.38
N GLN A 355 -23.04 8.43 21.40
CA GLN A 355 -21.85 8.60 20.55
C GLN A 355 -20.64 9.08 21.37
N ASP A 356 -20.85 9.99 22.33
CA ASP A 356 -19.81 10.44 23.26
C ASP A 356 -19.29 9.30 24.17
N LEU A 357 -20.20 8.41 24.60
CA LEU A 357 -19.84 7.18 25.33
C LEU A 357 -19.00 6.24 24.48
N ILE A 358 -19.35 6.03 23.21
CA ILE A 358 -18.56 5.22 22.27
C ILE A 358 -17.17 5.84 22.06
N ALA A 359 -17.10 7.16 21.88
CA ALA A 359 -15.84 7.89 21.71
C ALA A 359 -14.94 7.79 22.96
N SER A 360 -15.54 7.90 24.15
CA SER A 360 -14.84 7.75 25.43
C SER A 360 -14.32 6.32 25.62
N ALA A 361 -15.13 5.31 25.29
CA ALA A 361 -14.74 3.91 25.34
C ALA A 361 -13.57 3.61 24.38
N TRP A 362 -13.61 4.15 23.16
CA TRP A 362 -12.50 4.06 22.21
C TRP A 362 -11.22 4.66 22.78
N THR A 363 -11.31 5.84 23.38
CA THR A 363 -10.16 6.54 23.96
C THR A 363 -9.53 5.73 25.11
N ALA A 364 -10.36 5.10 25.94
CA ALA A 364 -9.90 4.20 27.00
C ALA A 364 -9.18 2.97 26.43
N VAL A 365 -9.77 2.31 25.42
CA VAL A 365 -9.17 1.14 24.75
C VAL A 365 -7.85 1.49 24.08
N ARG A 366 -7.79 2.61 23.35
CA ARG A 366 -6.55 3.11 22.74
C ARG A 366 -5.47 3.32 23.79
N SER A 367 -5.81 4.00 24.89
CA SER A 367 -4.86 4.31 25.96
C SER A 367 -4.30 3.03 26.58
N MET A 368 -5.15 2.01 26.78
CA MET A 368 -4.71 0.69 27.24
C MET A 368 -3.76 0.01 26.25
N ILE A 369 -4.06 0.05 24.94
CA ILE A 369 -3.21 -0.57 23.90
C ILE A 369 -1.86 0.15 23.79
N VAL A 370 -1.85 1.48 23.84
CA VAL A 370 -0.62 2.28 23.80
C VAL A 370 0.24 1.98 25.02
N ALA A 371 -0.33 2.02 26.23
CA ALA A 371 0.38 1.68 27.46
C ALA A 371 0.95 0.25 27.43
N ALA A 372 0.18 -0.71 26.91
CA ALA A 372 0.63 -2.09 26.77
C ALA A 372 1.71 -2.28 25.69
N ALA A 373 1.80 -1.39 24.70
CA ALA A 373 2.83 -1.41 23.67
C ALA A 373 4.13 -0.71 24.12
N GLU A 374 4.05 0.25 25.05
CA GLU A 374 5.18 0.97 25.63
C GLU A 374 5.93 0.15 26.68
N ASP A 375 5.25 -0.72 27.43
CA ASP A 375 5.89 -1.57 28.42
C ASP A 375 6.55 -2.81 27.78
N GLU A 376 7.88 -2.85 27.85
CA GLU A 376 8.70 -3.97 27.38
C GLU A 376 8.39 -5.30 28.10
N ARG A 377 7.77 -5.25 29.29
CA ARG A 377 7.34 -6.41 30.08
C ARG A 377 5.83 -6.64 30.08
N SER A 378 5.08 -5.90 29.26
CA SER A 378 3.63 -6.07 29.12
C SER A 378 3.26 -7.54 28.88
N GLU A 379 2.27 -8.05 29.62
CA GLU A 379 1.74 -9.41 29.42
C GLU A 379 1.32 -9.64 27.97
N LEU A 380 0.82 -8.60 27.28
CA LEU A 380 0.46 -8.68 25.86
C LEU A 380 1.69 -8.95 25.00
N ARG A 381 2.79 -8.25 25.22
CA ARG A 381 4.04 -8.41 24.46
C ARG A 381 4.65 -9.79 24.70
N LEU A 382 4.65 -10.26 25.94
CA LEU A 382 5.10 -11.61 26.30
C LEU A 382 4.22 -12.70 25.64
N ARG A 383 2.90 -12.49 25.59
CA ARG A 383 1.96 -13.41 24.96
C ARG A 383 2.08 -13.43 23.44
N VAL A 384 2.30 -12.28 22.82
CA VAL A 384 2.59 -12.18 21.37
C VAL A 384 3.92 -12.86 21.06
N ARG A 385 4.98 -12.61 21.86
CA ARG A 385 6.27 -13.29 21.72
C ARG A 385 6.11 -14.81 21.82
N ALA A 386 5.41 -15.30 22.84
CA ALA A 386 5.17 -16.73 23.04
C ALA A 386 4.37 -17.33 21.86
N ALA A 387 3.35 -16.61 21.37
CA ALA A 387 2.58 -17.02 20.21
C ALA A 387 3.46 -17.11 18.95
N LEU A 388 4.32 -16.11 18.70
CA LEU A 388 5.24 -16.10 17.55
C LEU A 388 6.27 -17.22 17.63
N LEU A 389 6.83 -17.50 18.81
CA LEU A 389 7.74 -18.64 19.02
C LEU A 389 7.02 -19.98 18.76
N SER A 390 5.80 -20.14 19.28
CA SER A 390 5.01 -21.35 19.06
C SER A 390 4.64 -21.53 17.58
N LEU A 391 4.35 -20.43 16.89
CA LEU A 391 4.04 -20.43 15.46
C LEU A 391 5.29 -20.78 14.64
N GLY A 392 6.44 -20.19 14.96
CA GLY A 392 7.73 -20.50 14.33
C GLY A 392 8.09 -21.98 14.47
N ALA A 393 7.98 -22.52 15.68
CA ALA A 393 8.23 -23.95 15.94
C ALA A 393 7.29 -24.86 15.15
N ARG A 394 5.99 -24.54 15.09
CA ARG A 394 5.01 -25.27 14.29
C ARG A 394 5.28 -25.17 12.78
N MET A 395 5.60 -23.97 12.29
CA MET A 395 5.98 -23.77 10.89
C MET A 395 7.27 -24.50 10.53
N ALA A 396 8.21 -24.67 11.46
CA ALA A 396 9.43 -25.45 11.22
C ALA A 396 9.16 -26.96 11.18
N ALA A 397 8.24 -27.46 12.02
CA ALA A 397 8.01 -28.89 12.21
C ALA A 397 6.87 -29.50 11.37
N GLU A 398 5.81 -28.74 11.06
CA GLU A 398 4.58 -29.25 10.43
C GLU A 398 4.48 -28.87 8.94
N PRO A 399 4.57 -29.84 8.00
CA PRO A 399 4.47 -29.56 6.55
C PRO A 399 3.13 -28.95 6.12
N SER A 400 2.04 -29.26 6.83
CA SER A 400 0.71 -28.72 6.53
C SER A 400 0.61 -27.21 6.82
N VAL A 401 1.31 -26.73 7.84
CA VAL A 401 1.39 -25.29 8.18
C VAL A 401 2.30 -24.57 7.19
N GLN A 402 3.42 -25.19 6.81
CA GLN A 402 4.33 -24.68 5.77
C GLN A 402 3.57 -24.46 4.46
N GLY A 403 2.83 -25.46 3.99
CA GLY A 403 2.08 -25.36 2.74
C GLY A 403 1.01 -24.26 2.75
N LYS A 404 0.37 -23.99 3.89
CA LYS A 404 -0.57 -22.88 4.04
C LYS A 404 0.12 -21.52 3.93
N VAL A 405 1.26 -21.36 4.61
CA VAL A 405 2.03 -20.11 4.58
C VAL A 405 2.61 -19.89 3.18
N ASP A 406 3.19 -20.93 2.57
CA ASP A 406 3.71 -20.87 1.20
C ASP A 406 2.60 -20.50 0.22
N GLY A 407 1.41 -21.09 0.33
CA GLY A 407 0.26 -20.74 -0.51
C GLY A 407 -0.22 -19.30 -0.32
N TRP A 408 -0.21 -18.78 0.91
CA TRP A 408 -0.57 -17.38 1.18
C TRP A 408 0.48 -16.41 0.62
N VAL A 409 1.78 -16.68 0.84
CA VAL A 409 2.88 -15.88 0.30
C VAL A 409 2.88 -15.91 -1.23
N GLU A 410 2.66 -17.08 -1.82
CA GLU A 410 2.51 -17.29 -3.26
C GLU A 410 1.35 -16.46 -3.82
N GLY A 411 0.17 -16.55 -3.20
CA GLY A 411 -0.99 -15.76 -3.61
C GLY A 411 -0.75 -14.25 -3.49
N ALA A 412 -0.14 -13.79 -2.39
CA ALA A 412 0.18 -12.39 -2.19
C ALA A 412 1.21 -11.88 -3.21
N ALA A 413 2.27 -12.65 -3.47
CA ALA A 413 3.30 -12.28 -4.43
C ALA A 413 2.77 -12.27 -5.87
N VAL A 414 1.96 -13.26 -6.26
CA VAL A 414 1.28 -13.27 -7.56
C VAL A 414 0.36 -12.07 -7.69
N HIS A 415 -0.42 -11.73 -6.66
CA HIS A 415 -1.27 -10.56 -6.68
C HIS A 415 -0.46 -9.27 -6.88
N VAL A 416 0.61 -9.07 -6.10
CA VAL A 416 1.48 -7.90 -6.25
C VAL A 416 2.10 -7.84 -7.65
N VAL A 417 2.64 -8.94 -8.15
CA VAL A 417 3.29 -8.97 -9.47
C VAL A 417 2.30 -8.73 -10.61
N THR A 418 1.10 -9.33 -10.55
CA THR A 418 0.08 -9.16 -11.60
C THR A 418 -0.58 -7.78 -11.56
N THR A 419 -0.86 -7.25 -10.37
CA THR A 419 -1.45 -5.92 -10.18
C THR A 419 -0.47 -4.81 -10.57
N TYR A 420 0.80 -4.91 -10.16
CA TYR A 420 1.80 -3.86 -10.38
C TYR A 420 2.78 -4.17 -11.53
N ARG A 421 2.43 -5.11 -12.42
CA ARG A 421 3.29 -5.53 -13.54
C ARG A 421 3.69 -4.34 -14.40
N LYS A 422 2.73 -3.46 -14.72
CA LYS A 422 2.94 -2.31 -15.61
C LYS A 422 3.90 -1.30 -14.99
N GLU A 423 3.78 -1.07 -13.70
CA GLU A 423 4.62 -0.17 -12.92
C GLU A 423 6.06 -0.69 -12.85
N ILE A 424 6.24 -2.01 -12.66
CA ILE A 424 7.57 -2.63 -12.68
C ILE A 424 8.21 -2.53 -14.07
N THR A 425 7.46 -2.80 -15.14
CA THR A 425 7.97 -2.66 -16.52
C THR A 425 8.23 -1.20 -16.91
N SER A 426 7.42 -0.27 -16.41
CA SER A 426 7.63 1.17 -16.59
C SER A 426 8.92 1.59 -15.93
N LEU A 427 9.18 1.14 -14.70
CA LEU A 427 10.42 1.45 -13.99
C LEU A 427 11.68 1.07 -14.80
N ILE A 428 11.67 -0.10 -15.45
CA ILE A 428 12.78 -0.53 -16.33
C ILE A 428 12.89 0.41 -17.53
N THR A 429 11.77 0.70 -18.18
CA THR A 429 11.71 1.57 -19.37
C THR A 429 12.21 2.97 -19.05
N ASP A 430 11.71 3.57 -17.98
CA ASP A 430 12.06 4.92 -17.50
C ASP A 430 13.54 4.98 -17.07
N THR A 431 14.04 3.91 -16.43
CA THR A 431 15.45 3.81 -16.06
C THR A 431 16.34 3.77 -17.30
N VAL A 432 16.00 2.97 -18.32
CA VAL A 432 16.75 2.91 -19.57
C VAL A 432 16.68 4.23 -20.33
N ALA A 433 15.50 4.88 -20.35
CA ALA A 433 15.30 6.19 -20.96
C ALA A 433 16.23 7.26 -20.33
N GLY A 434 16.41 7.21 -19.01
CA GLY A 434 17.29 8.10 -18.27
C GLY A 434 18.80 7.87 -18.47
N TRP A 435 19.24 6.79 -19.13
CA TRP A 435 20.65 6.54 -19.35
C TRP A 435 21.25 7.40 -20.47
N ASP A 436 22.50 7.83 -20.27
CA ASP A 436 23.29 8.46 -21.34
C ASP A 436 23.58 7.44 -22.46
N ALA A 437 23.14 7.78 -23.68
CA ALA A 437 23.24 6.88 -24.82
C ALA A 437 24.69 6.58 -25.19
N GLU A 438 25.58 7.57 -25.11
CA GLU A 438 26.99 7.38 -25.45
C GLU A 438 27.71 6.49 -24.44
N HIS A 439 27.52 6.75 -23.15
CA HIS A 439 28.14 5.96 -22.09
C HIS A 439 27.67 4.51 -22.13
N THR A 440 26.37 4.29 -22.27
CA THR A 440 25.77 2.95 -22.39
C THR A 440 26.32 2.21 -23.60
N THR A 441 26.37 2.88 -24.76
CA THR A 441 26.94 2.32 -25.99
C THR A 441 28.39 1.91 -25.81
N ARG A 442 29.22 2.75 -25.17
CA ARG A 442 30.63 2.42 -24.88
C ARG A 442 30.78 1.23 -23.92
N LYS A 443 29.84 1.05 -22.99
CA LYS A 443 29.85 -0.07 -22.03
C LYS A 443 29.43 -1.38 -22.69
N ILE A 444 28.42 -1.33 -23.56
CA ILE A 444 28.01 -2.47 -24.41
C ILE A 444 29.16 -2.85 -25.35
N GLU A 445 29.76 -1.88 -26.05
CA GLU A 445 30.90 -2.10 -26.94
C GLU A 445 32.07 -2.79 -26.22
N ALA A 446 32.31 -2.47 -24.94
CA ALA A 446 33.36 -3.14 -24.16
C ALA A 446 33.04 -4.63 -23.88
N HIS A 447 31.77 -4.99 -23.73
CA HIS A 447 31.35 -6.37 -23.45
C HIS A 447 31.35 -7.25 -24.71
N ILE A 448 30.83 -6.74 -25.83
CA ILE A 448 30.67 -7.53 -27.07
C ILE A 448 31.71 -7.22 -28.16
N GLY A 449 32.50 -6.15 -27.98
CA GLY A 449 33.38 -5.64 -29.03
C GLY A 449 34.47 -6.60 -29.47
N ARG A 450 34.95 -7.48 -28.58
CA ARG A 450 35.96 -8.50 -28.93
C ARG A 450 35.37 -9.52 -29.91
N ASP A 451 34.18 -10.01 -29.62
CA ASP A 451 33.52 -11.05 -30.41
C ASP A 451 33.09 -10.50 -31.77
N LEU A 452 32.69 -9.23 -31.84
CA LEU A 452 32.40 -8.53 -33.09
C LEU A 452 33.62 -8.39 -34.02
N GLN A 453 34.84 -8.27 -33.50
CA GLN A 453 36.02 -8.22 -34.37
C GLN A 453 36.31 -9.56 -35.05
N PHE A 454 35.89 -10.70 -34.47
CA PHE A 454 36.02 -11.99 -35.14
C PHE A 454 35.17 -12.06 -36.40
N ILE A 455 34.02 -11.40 -36.43
CA ILE A 455 33.21 -11.28 -37.66
C ILE A 455 34.05 -10.64 -38.77
N ARG A 456 34.78 -9.56 -38.47
CA ARG A 456 35.65 -8.88 -39.45
C ARG A 456 36.82 -9.73 -39.95
N ILE A 457 37.47 -10.48 -39.05
CA ILE A 457 38.53 -11.42 -39.42
C ILE A 457 37.97 -12.52 -40.32
N ASN A 458 36.84 -13.10 -39.93
CA ASN A 458 36.15 -14.12 -40.71
C ASN A 458 35.66 -13.58 -42.06
N GLY A 459 35.14 -12.36 -42.12
CA GLY A 459 34.74 -11.69 -43.35
C GLY A 459 35.88 -11.49 -44.33
N THR A 460 37.10 -11.26 -43.82
CA THR A 460 38.32 -11.23 -44.64
C THR A 460 38.61 -12.59 -45.28
N VAL A 461 38.53 -13.67 -44.48
CA VAL A 461 38.82 -15.04 -44.94
C VAL A 461 37.75 -15.55 -45.90
N VAL A 462 36.48 -15.40 -45.54
CA VAL A 462 35.33 -15.81 -46.35
C VAL A 462 35.27 -14.99 -47.63
N GLY A 463 35.50 -13.68 -47.55
CA GLY A 463 35.61 -12.80 -48.72
C GLY A 463 36.72 -13.27 -49.67
N ALA A 464 37.88 -13.63 -49.14
CA ALA A 464 38.99 -14.12 -49.96
C ALA A 464 38.67 -15.45 -50.66
N LEU A 465 38.06 -16.41 -49.95
CA LEU A 465 37.62 -17.67 -50.55
C LEU A 465 36.56 -17.45 -51.64
N ALA A 466 35.60 -16.56 -51.40
CA ALA A 466 34.60 -16.19 -52.40
C ALA A 466 35.24 -15.51 -53.61
N GLY A 467 36.22 -14.64 -53.42
CA GLY A 467 36.97 -14.00 -54.51
C GLY A 467 37.69 -15.02 -55.40
N VAL A 468 38.37 -15.99 -54.79
CA VAL A 468 39.02 -17.09 -55.53
C VAL A 468 37.98 -17.89 -56.32
N LEU A 469 36.86 -18.25 -55.70
CA LEU A 469 35.81 -19.03 -56.34
C LEU A 469 35.21 -18.27 -57.54
N ILE A 470 34.84 -17.00 -57.35
CA ILE A 470 34.29 -16.14 -58.41
C ILE A 470 35.29 -16.00 -59.55
N TYR A 471 36.56 -15.74 -59.23
CA TYR A 471 37.60 -15.62 -60.25
C TYR A 471 37.82 -16.92 -61.02
N THR A 472 37.80 -18.07 -60.32
CA THR A 472 37.92 -19.39 -60.95
C THR A 472 36.78 -19.64 -61.94
N VAL A 473 35.54 -19.34 -61.54
CA VAL A 473 34.36 -19.49 -62.40
C VAL A 473 34.41 -18.51 -63.56
N SER A 474 34.77 -17.24 -63.31
CA SER A 474 34.89 -16.22 -64.34
C SER A 474 35.93 -16.60 -65.40
N ARG A 475 37.05 -17.22 -65.01
CA ARG A 475 38.07 -17.69 -65.95
C ARG A 475 37.64 -18.93 -66.70
N ALA A 476 36.92 -19.85 -66.04
CA ALA A 476 36.42 -21.07 -66.67
C ALA A 476 35.31 -20.80 -67.71
N VAL A 477 34.49 -19.76 -67.49
CA VAL A 477 33.39 -19.37 -68.38
C VAL A 477 33.81 -18.31 -69.41
N GLY A 478 34.76 -17.44 -69.04
CA GLY A 478 35.12 -16.24 -69.80
C GLY A 478 36.18 -16.40 -70.88
N GLY A 479 36.99 -17.47 -70.86
CA GLY A 479 38.02 -17.75 -71.88
C GLY A 479 39.15 -16.73 -71.92
#